data_AF-A0A2G6I5E8-F1
#
_entry.id   AF-A0A2G6I5E8-F1
#
_cell.length_a   1.000
_cell.length_b   1.000
_cell.length_c   1.000
_cell.angle_alpha   90.00
_cell.angle_beta   90.00
_cell.angle_gamma   90.00
#
_symmetry.space_group_name_H-M   'P 1'
#
loop_
_entity.id
_entity.type
_entity.pdbx_description
1 polymer ?
#
loop_
_entity_poly.entity_id
_entity_poly.type
_entity_poly.pdbx_seq_one_letter_code
_entity_poly.pdbx_strand_id
1 'polypeptide(L)'
;MRPFLTAVKRSEMSEKLFFKLVGRCVADHGGDLPEVMMVEMKEVAGAFTEAMIRAVPGLSVGQVLWKLHYTFGVMAQTLLHGDLLHKLTGGECGDPDAETQFQQMIVFCEAGFHAMEGDEK
;
A
#
# COMPACT_ATOMS: atom_id res chain seq x y z
N MET A 1 -6.87 9.77 -1.15
CA MET A 1 -8.04 8.92 -0.80
C MET A 1 -9.23 9.11 -1.73
N ARG A 2 -9.87 10.29 -1.75
CA ARG A 2 -11.12 10.53 -2.53
C ARG A 2 -11.09 10.14 -4.02
N PRO A 3 -10.03 10.40 -4.80
CA PRO A 3 -10.00 10.00 -6.22
C PRO A 3 -10.01 8.48 -6.42
N PHE A 4 -9.24 7.74 -5.61
CA PHE A 4 -9.20 6.27 -5.66
C PHE A 4 -10.54 5.66 -5.24
N LEU A 5 -11.09 6.06 -4.09
CA LEU A 5 -12.41 5.60 -3.65
C LEU A 5 -13.53 5.98 -4.63
N THR A 6 -13.40 7.10 -5.34
CA THR A 6 -14.32 7.47 -6.42
C THR A 6 -14.20 6.53 -7.61
N ALA A 7 -12.98 6.12 -7.99
CA ALA A 7 -12.77 5.14 -9.05
C ALA A 7 -13.36 3.76 -8.67
N VAL A 8 -13.20 3.33 -7.42
CA VAL A 8 -13.82 2.10 -6.88
C VAL A 8 -15.34 2.20 -6.96
N LYS A 9 -15.94 3.29 -6.47
CA LYS A 9 -17.40 3.50 -6.46
C LYS A 9 -18.01 3.67 -7.85
N ARG A 10 -17.22 4.03 -8.87
CA ARG A 10 -17.65 4.16 -10.27
C ARG A 10 -17.51 2.87 -11.08
N SER A 11 -16.86 1.85 -10.54
CA SER A 11 -16.73 0.56 -11.22
C SER A 11 -18.07 -0.17 -11.26
N GLU A 12 -18.37 -0.87 -12.35
CA GLU A 12 -19.49 -1.82 -12.39
C GLU A 12 -19.19 -3.11 -11.59
N MET A 13 -17.94 -3.29 -11.16
CA MET A 13 -17.55 -4.39 -10.27
C MET A 13 -17.86 -4.04 -8.82
N SER A 14 -18.24 -5.05 -8.02
CA SER A 14 -18.28 -4.87 -6.57
C SER A 14 -16.90 -4.43 -6.05
N GLU A 15 -16.88 -3.53 -5.08
CA GLU A 15 -15.68 -3.01 -4.43
C GLU A 15 -14.70 -4.13 -4.02
N LYS A 16 -15.23 -5.23 -3.47
CA LYS A 16 -14.43 -6.42 -3.11
C LYS A 16 -13.78 -7.10 -4.30
N LEU A 17 -14.46 -7.19 -5.46
CA LEU A 17 -13.87 -7.77 -6.67
C LEU A 17 -12.82 -6.84 -7.28
N PHE A 18 -13.07 -5.53 -7.27
CA PHE A 18 -12.11 -4.53 -7.72
C PHE A 18 -10.81 -4.59 -6.91
N PHE A 19 -10.91 -4.65 -5.58
CA PHE A 19 -9.74 -4.78 -4.71
C PHE A 19 -8.96 -6.07 -4.93
N LYS A 20 -9.64 -7.20 -5.12
CA LYS A 20 -8.97 -8.47 -5.45
C LYS A 20 -8.23 -8.40 -6.79
N LEU A 21 -8.81 -7.72 -7.79
CA LEU A 21 -8.13 -7.53 -9.06
C LEU A 21 -6.89 -6.65 -8.90
N VAL A 22 -7.01 -5.50 -8.22
CA VAL A 22 -5.88 -4.60 -7.95
C VAL A 22 -4.79 -5.32 -7.15
N GLY A 23 -5.16 -6.03 -6.08
CA GLY A 23 -4.23 -6.81 -5.27
C GLY A 23 -3.51 -7.88 -6.08
N ARG A 24 -4.19 -8.52 -7.04
CA ARG A 24 -3.55 -9.48 -7.97
C ARG A 24 -2.62 -8.79 -8.95
N CYS A 25 -2.99 -7.67 -9.55
CA CYS A 25 -2.09 -6.93 -10.45
C CYS A 25 -0.83 -6.45 -9.72
N VAL A 26 -0.98 -6.08 -8.45
CA VAL A 26 0.11 -5.67 -7.57
C VAL A 26 0.99 -6.85 -7.15
N ALA A 27 0.39 -8.01 -6.87
CA ALA A 27 1.07 -9.21 -6.42
C ALA A 27 1.41 -10.18 -7.57
N ASP A 28 1.23 -9.81 -8.83
CA ASP A 28 1.57 -10.68 -9.95
C ASP A 28 3.09 -10.69 -10.10
N HIS A 29 3.68 -11.88 -9.95
CA HIS A 29 5.11 -12.12 -10.08
C HIS A 29 5.47 -12.71 -11.45
N GLY A 30 4.51 -12.76 -12.39
CA GLY A 30 4.59 -13.49 -13.65
C GLY A 30 5.52 -12.91 -14.73
N GLY A 31 6.17 -11.77 -14.48
CA GLY A 31 7.14 -11.16 -15.40
C GLY A 31 7.62 -9.80 -14.91
N ASP A 32 8.67 -9.27 -15.54
CA ASP A 32 9.07 -7.88 -15.33
C ASP A 32 7.90 -6.94 -15.68
N LEU A 33 7.76 -5.86 -14.92
CA LEU A 33 6.85 -4.78 -15.28
C LEU A 33 7.21 -4.29 -16.69
N PRO A 34 6.22 -4.05 -17.58
CA PRO A 34 6.48 -3.46 -18.88
C PRO A 34 7.31 -2.18 -18.74
N GLU A 35 8.26 -1.95 -19.66
CA GLU A 35 9.18 -0.78 -19.59
C GLU A 35 8.44 0.55 -19.42
N VAL A 36 7.29 0.71 -20.09
CA VAL A 36 6.44 1.90 -19.94
C VAL A 36 5.93 2.08 -18.51
N MET A 37 5.60 0.99 -17.82
CA MET A 37 5.13 1.02 -16.44
C MET A 37 6.29 1.24 -15.46
N MET A 38 7.50 0.80 -15.80
CA MET A 38 8.71 1.08 -15.03
C MET A 38 9.03 2.57 -14.98
N VAL A 39 8.84 3.30 -16.08
CA VAL A 39 9.02 4.76 -16.14
C VAL A 39 8.06 5.46 -15.17
N GLU A 40 6.77 5.12 -15.24
CA GLU A 40 5.73 5.70 -14.37
C GLU A 40 5.98 5.35 -12.90
N MET A 41 6.34 4.10 -12.60
CA MET A 41 6.67 3.67 -11.23
C MET A 41 7.89 4.42 -10.68
N LYS A 42 8.89 4.69 -11.51
CA LYS A 42 10.07 5.46 -11.12
C LYS A 42 9.71 6.92 -10.81
N GLU A 43 8.85 7.54 -11.62
CA GLU A 43 8.39 8.91 -11.37
C GLU A 43 7.62 9.01 -10.05
N VAL A 44 6.68 8.08 -9.83
CA VAL A 44 5.92 8.00 -8.58
C VAL A 44 6.85 7.75 -7.39
N ALA A 45 7.75 6.77 -7.47
CA ALA A 45 8.71 6.49 -6.40
C ALA A 45 9.60 7.70 -6.09
N GLY A 46 10.06 8.42 -7.11
CA GLY A 46 10.83 9.65 -6.95
C GLY A 46 10.06 10.74 -6.18
N ALA A 47 8.85 11.05 -6.63
CA ALA A 47 8.01 12.07 -6.01
C ALA A 47 7.68 11.75 -4.55
N PHE A 48 7.33 10.49 -4.25
CA PHE A 48 7.07 10.05 -2.87
C PHE A 48 8.33 10.05 -2.02
N THR A 49 9.48 9.64 -2.57
CA THR A 49 10.75 9.64 -1.84
C THR A 49 11.11 11.06 -1.39
N GLU A 50 11.04 12.03 -2.30
CA GLU A 50 11.30 13.43 -1.96
C GLU A 50 10.33 13.98 -0.92
N ALA A 51 9.04 13.64 -1.03
CA ALA A 51 8.03 14.06 -0.07
C ALA A 51 8.28 13.46 1.32
N MET A 52 8.64 12.18 1.41
CA MET A 52 8.91 11.49 2.67
C MET A 52 10.19 12.00 3.34
N ILE A 53 11.25 12.29 2.58
CA ILE A 53 12.48 12.90 3.14
C ILE A 53 12.18 14.27 3.79
N ARG A 54 11.28 15.06 3.19
CA ARG A 54 10.84 16.33 3.78
C ARG A 54 9.96 16.13 5.02
N ALA A 55 9.09 15.12 5.01
CA ALA A 55 8.15 14.85 6.10
C ALA A 55 8.80 14.18 7.32
N VAL A 56 9.80 13.33 7.10
CA VAL A 56 10.52 12.57 8.13
C VAL A 56 12.02 12.78 7.96
N PRO A 57 12.56 13.92 8.45
CA PRO A 57 13.98 14.22 8.34
C PRO A 57 14.84 13.18 9.07
N GLY A 58 15.96 12.79 8.45
CA GLY A 58 16.92 11.84 9.05
C GLY A 58 16.94 10.46 8.41
N LEU A 59 15.95 10.12 7.57
CA LEU A 59 15.99 8.91 6.77
C LEU A 59 16.87 9.11 5.51
N SER A 60 17.69 8.12 5.21
CA SER A 60 18.37 8.02 3.92
C SER A 60 17.38 7.65 2.80
N VAL A 61 17.76 7.94 1.56
CA VAL A 61 16.98 7.56 0.36
C VAL A 61 16.67 6.06 0.35
N GLY A 62 17.64 5.22 0.70
CA GLY A 62 17.47 3.77 0.73
C GLY A 62 16.39 3.32 1.74
N GLN A 63 16.41 3.92 2.93
CA GLN A 63 15.41 3.62 3.98
C GLN A 63 14.01 4.03 3.54
N VAL A 64 13.87 5.20 2.91
CA VAL A 64 12.58 5.67 2.40
C VAL A 64 12.05 4.73 1.31
N LEU A 65 12.89 4.33 0.35
CA LEU A 65 12.49 3.41 -0.71
C LEU A 65 12.03 2.05 -0.17
N TRP A 66 12.73 1.49 0.82
CA TRP A 66 12.31 0.24 1.47
C TRP A 66 10.99 0.41 2.24
N LYS A 67 10.82 1.49 2.99
CA LYS A 67 9.56 1.76 3.71
C LYS A 67 8.37 1.99 2.76
N LEU A 68 8.60 2.61 1.59
CA LEU A 68 7.60 2.69 0.51
C LEU A 68 7.26 1.30 -0.05
N HIS A 69 8.25 0.44 -0.25
CA HIS A 69 8.03 -0.94 -0.67
C HIS A 69 7.20 -1.74 0.34
N TYR A 70 7.48 -1.60 1.65
CA TYR A 70 6.67 -2.22 2.70
C TYR A 70 5.22 -1.70 2.72
N THR A 71 5.03 -0.40 2.51
CA THR A 71 3.69 0.21 2.38
C THR A 71 2.91 -0.42 1.23
N PHE A 72 3.56 -0.67 0.10
CA PHE A 72 2.97 -1.35 -1.04
C PHE A 72 2.58 -2.79 -0.70
N GLY A 73 3.41 -3.52 0.06
CA GLY A 73 3.10 -4.84 0.59
C GLY A 73 1.89 -4.87 1.52
N VAL A 74 1.77 -3.90 2.44
CA VAL A 74 0.59 -3.74 3.31
C VAL A 74 -0.66 -3.56 2.47
N MET A 75 -0.60 -2.71 1.43
CA MET A 75 -1.72 -2.50 0.52
C MET A 75 -2.09 -3.77 -0.26
N ALA A 76 -1.11 -4.46 -0.85
CA ALA A 76 -1.31 -5.70 -1.58
C ALA A 76 -2.01 -6.76 -0.71
N GLN A 77 -1.46 -7.02 0.47
CA GLN A 77 -1.97 -7.99 1.42
C GLN A 77 -3.38 -7.65 1.87
N THR A 78 -3.64 -6.38 2.18
CA THR A 78 -4.94 -5.91 2.66
C THR A 78 -6.02 -6.08 1.59
N LEU A 79 -5.74 -5.65 0.36
CA LEU A 79 -6.69 -5.73 -0.75
C LEU A 79 -6.95 -7.17 -1.22
N LEU A 80 -5.93 -8.02 -1.20
CA LEU A 80 -6.05 -9.40 -1.68
C LEU A 80 -6.61 -10.36 -0.62
N HIS A 81 -6.22 -10.18 0.64
CA HIS A 81 -6.42 -11.16 1.70
C HIS A 81 -7.21 -10.64 2.91
N GLY A 82 -7.74 -9.41 2.90
CA GLY A 82 -8.56 -8.88 4.01
C GLY A 82 -9.77 -9.76 4.37
N ASP A 83 -10.55 -10.20 3.37
CA ASP A 83 -11.68 -11.13 3.58
C ASP A 83 -11.23 -12.47 4.19
N LEU A 84 -10.00 -12.91 3.90
CA LEU A 84 -9.46 -14.16 4.44
C LEU A 84 -9.12 -14.00 5.91
N LEU A 85 -8.55 -12.86 6.32
CA LEU A 85 -8.28 -12.56 7.73
C LEU A 85 -9.57 -12.57 8.56
N HIS A 86 -10.64 -11.95 8.05
CA HIS A 86 -11.95 -11.98 8.71
C HIS A 86 -12.45 -13.41 8.94
N LYS A 87 -12.33 -14.28 7.93
CA LYS A 87 -12.74 -15.68 8.04
C LYS A 87 -11.87 -16.48 9.03
N LEU A 88 -10.54 -16.29 8.96
CA LEU A 88 -9.59 -17.02 9.80
C LEU A 88 -9.73 -16.69 11.29
N THR A 89 -10.14 -15.45 11.60
CA THR A 89 -10.34 -14.98 12.97
C THR A 89 -11.76 -15.20 13.48
N GLY A 90 -12.62 -15.90 12.73
CA GLY A 90 -14.03 -16.06 13.11
C GLY A 90 -14.78 -14.73 13.25
N GLY A 91 -14.30 -13.67 12.59
CA GLY A 91 -14.84 -12.32 12.66
C GLY A 91 -14.26 -11.43 13.77
N GLU A 92 -13.35 -11.93 14.61
CA GLU A 92 -12.77 -11.14 15.72
C GLU A 92 -12.01 -9.89 15.25
N CYS A 93 -11.41 -9.91 14.05
CA CYS A 93 -10.73 -8.73 13.50
C CYS A 93 -11.69 -7.66 12.95
N GLY A 94 -13.00 -7.92 12.90
CA GLY A 94 -14.01 -7.04 12.29
C GLY A 94 -14.01 -7.05 10.76
N ASP A 95 -14.94 -6.29 10.16
CA ASP A 95 -15.11 -6.09 8.71
C ASP A 95 -15.26 -4.57 8.43
N PRO A 96 -14.18 -3.78 8.54
CA PRO A 96 -14.25 -2.34 8.31
C PRO A 96 -14.58 -2.03 6.84
N ASP A 97 -15.26 -0.91 6.59
CA ASP A 97 -15.39 -0.40 5.23
C ASP A 97 -14.04 0.04 4.66
N ALA A 98 -13.97 0.18 3.34
CA ALA A 98 -12.71 0.49 2.66
C ALA A 98 -12.08 1.79 3.12
N GLU A 99 -12.88 2.83 3.39
CA GLU A 99 -12.37 4.12 3.84
C GLU A 99 -11.69 4.00 5.20
N THR A 100 -12.34 3.31 6.14
CA THR A 100 -11.80 2.99 7.46
C THR A 100 -10.53 2.14 7.34
N GLN A 101 -10.55 1.12 6.49
CA GLN A 101 -9.43 0.20 6.30
C GLN A 101 -8.19 0.93 5.74
N PHE A 102 -8.36 1.79 4.74
CA PHE A 102 -7.25 2.61 4.22
C PHE A 102 -6.75 3.63 5.25
N GLN A 103 -7.63 4.23 6.06
CA GLN A 103 -7.19 5.15 7.11
C GLN A 103 -6.33 4.41 8.16
N GLN A 104 -6.71 3.20 8.54
CA GLN A 104 -5.93 2.35 9.44
C GLN A 104 -4.58 1.97 8.82
N MET A 105 -4.53 1.64 7.53
CA MET A 105 -3.28 1.38 6.81
C MET A 105 -2.35 2.60 6.82
N ILE A 106 -2.88 3.81 6.61
CA ILE A 106 -2.07 5.04 6.63
C ILE A 106 -1.42 5.21 8.00
N VAL A 107 -2.19 5.08 9.09
CA VAL A 107 -1.66 5.19 10.46
C VAL A 107 -0.60 4.13 10.73
N PHE A 108 -0.82 2.88 10.29
CA PHE A 108 0.16 1.80 10.43
C PHE A 108 1.48 2.11 9.70
N CYS A 109 1.39 2.53 8.43
CA CYS A 109 2.57 2.83 7.62
C CYS A 109 3.30 4.08 8.14
N GLU A 110 2.59 5.14 8.54
CA GLU A 110 3.16 6.35 9.15
C GLU A 110 4.01 6.01 10.38
N ALA A 111 3.50 5.17 11.28
CA ALA A 111 4.27 4.69 12.42
C ALA A 111 5.55 3.95 11.99
N GLY A 112 5.48 3.14 10.93
CA GLY A 112 6.65 2.47 10.33
C GLY A 112 7.68 3.44 9.72
N PHE A 113 7.25 4.61 9.24
CA PHE A 113 8.16 5.66 8.76
C PHE A 113 8.88 6.37 9.91
N HIS A 114 8.22 6.56 11.04
CA HIS A 114 8.82 7.20 12.23
C HIS A 114 9.60 6.25 13.13
N ALA A 115 9.49 4.94 12.94
CA ALA A 115 10.30 3.97 13.67
C ALA A 115 11.79 4.14 13.33
N MET A 116 12.59 4.42 14.36
CA MET A 116 14.04 4.51 14.26
C MET A 116 14.60 3.15 13.84
N GLU A 117 15.35 3.12 12.75
CA GLU A 117 16.21 1.98 12.46
C GLU A 117 17.43 2.12 13.39
N GLY A 118 17.67 1.12 14.24
CA GLY A 118 18.86 1.12 15.08
C GLY A 118 20.09 1.17 14.20
N ASP A 119 21.05 2.03 14.53
CA ASP A 119 22.32 2.15 13.81
C ASP A 119 22.91 0.75 13.58
N GLU A 120 22.98 0.32 12.31
CA GLU A 120 23.80 -0.81 11.94
C GLU A 120 25.25 -0.45 12.31
N LYS A 121 25.72 -1.08 13.38
CA LYS A 121 27.12 -1.03 13.84
C LYS A 121 28.05 -1.74 12.87
#